data_AF-A0A6G6YI75-F1
#
_entry.id   AF-A0A6G6YI75-F1
#
_cell.length_a   1.000
_cell.length_b   1.000
_cell.length_c   1.000
_cell.angle_alpha   90.00
_cell.angle_beta   90.00
_cell.angle_gamma   90.00
#
_symmetry.space_group_name_H-M   'P 1'
#
loop_
_entity.id
_entity.type
_entity.pdbx_description
1 polymer ?
#
loop_
_entity_poly.entity_id
_entity_poly.type
_entity_poly.pdbx_seq_one_letter_code
_entity_poly.pdbx_strand_id
1 'polypeptide(L)' 'MNDVEKAIIELLKKGYSQNEIAENFKETKNFSIYSKSSIEKIIHSLKKRHQVKTIFQLGMVVDKFCTENASKS' A
#
# COMPACT_ATOMS: atom_id res chain seq x y z
N MET A 1 -10.04 -3.38 -4.13
CA MET A 1 -8.88 -2.66 -3.56
C MET A 1 -9.03 -1.20 -3.97
N ASN A 2 -9.12 -0.29 -3.01
CA ASN A 2 -9.34 1.14 -3.26
C ASN A 2 -8.07 1.79 -3.81
N ASP A 3 -8.18 2.93 -4.50
CA ASP A 3 -7.03 3.60 -5.14
C ASP A 3 -5.94 3.99 -4.14
N VAL A 4 -6.34 4.37 -2.92
CA VAL A 4 -5.45 4.62 -1.78
C VAL A 4 -4.63 3.39 -1.42
N GLU A 5 -5.28 2.22 -1.34
CA GLU A 5 -4.60 0.97 -0.97
C GLU A 5 -3.57 0.59 -2.03
N LYS A 6 -3.93 0.74 -3.32
CA LYS A 6 -3.02 0.50 -4.45
C LYS A 6 -1.81 1.44 -4.40
N ALA A 7 -2.04 2.74 -4.21
CA ALA A 7 -0.97 3.73 -4.12
C ALA A 7 -0.02 3.45 -2.93
N ILE A 8 -0.56 3.08 -1.76
CA ILE A 8 0.26 2.65 -0.62
C ILE A 8 1.13 1.46 -1.00
N ILE A 9 0.57 0.46 -1.68
CA ILE A 9 1.30 -0.76 -2.05
C ILE A 9 2.38 -0.46 -3.09
N GLU A 10 2.12 0.40 -4.07
CA GLU A 10 3.14 0.82 -5.04
C GLU A 10 4.31 1.53 -4.37
N LEU A 11 4.05 2.44 -3.42
CA LEU A 11 5.10 3.11 -2.68
C LEU A 11 5.89 2.11 -1.81
N LEU A 12 5.21 1.15 -1.21
CA LEU A 12 5.87 0.07 -0.45
C LEU A 12 6.76 -0.81 -1.33
N LYS A 13 6.33 -1.12 -2.56
CA LYS A 13 7.17 -1.84 -3.55
C LYS A 13 8.42 -1.04 -3.93
N LYS A 14 8.31 0.29 -3.99
CA LYS A 14 9.44 1.19 -4.24
C LYS A 14 10.37 1.34 -3.02
N GLY A 15 10.06 0.72 -1.89
CA GLY A 15 10.87 0.75 -0.68
C GLY A 15 10.58 1.90 0.27
N TYR A 16 9.51 2.68 0.04
CA TYR A 16 9.17 3.81 0.90
C TYR A 16 8.72 3.32 2.27
N SER A 17 9.17 4.02 3.31
CA SER A 17 8.70 3.82 4.68
C SER A 17 7.30 4.40 4.89
N GLN A 18 6.64 4.03 6.00
CA GLN A 18 5.30 4.57 6.33
C GLN A 18 5.30 6.09 6.50
N ASN A 19 6.40 6.67 7.00
CA ASN A 19 6.55 8.11 7.15
C ASN A 19 6.60 8.79 5.78
N GLU A 20 7.46 8.29 4.88
CA GLU A 20 7.59 8.85 3.54
C GLU A 20 6.30 8.70 2.74
N ILE A 21 5.56 7.60 2.91
CA ILE A 21 4.23 7.43 2.31
C ILE A 21 3.26 8.49 2.81
N ALA A 22 3.25 8.76 4.12
CA ALA A 22 2.38 9.77 4.70
C ALA A 22 2.73 11.19 4.21
N GLU A 23 4.02 11.47 4.01
CA GLU A 23 4.47 12.74 3.42
C GLU A 23 4.06 12.85 1.95
N ASN A 24 4.27 11.80 1.15
CA ASN A 24 3.86 11.77 -0.26
C ASN A 24 2.34 11.97 -0.43
N PHE A 25 1.57 11.40 0.48
CA PHE A 25 0.11 11.53 0.51
C PHE A 25 -0.36 12.93 0.88
N LYS A 26 0.39 13.65 1.74
CA LYS A 26 0.11 15.06 2.06
C LYS A 26 0.35 15.98 0.87
N GLU A 27 1.42 15.72 0.10
CA GLU A 27 1.75 16.51 -1.09
C GLU A 27 0.79 16.25 -2.26
N THR A 28 0.19 15.06 -2.32
CA THR A 28 -0.75 14.69 -3.38
C THR A 28 -2.17 15.19 -3.06
N LYS A 29 -2.71 16.13 -3.86
CA LYS A 29 -4.05 16.72 -3.67
C LYS A 29 -5.19 15.69 -3.50
N ASN A 30 -5.09 14.53 -4.14
CA ASN A 30 -6.12 13.48 -4.03
C ASN A 30 -6.11 12.72 -2.70
N PHE A 31 -5.00 12.77 -1.95
CA PHE A 31 -4.81 11.96 -0.74
C PHE A 31 -4.46 12.76 0.51
N SER A 32 -4.45 14.09 0.41
CA SER A 32 -4.15 15.03 1.50
C SER A 32 -5.04 14.86 2.75
N ILE A 33 -6.24 14.29 2.60
CA ILE A 33 -7.17 14.01 3.71
C ILE A 33 -6.71 12.87 4.63
N TYR A 34 -5.74 12.05 4.22
CA TYR A 34 -5.31 10.88 4.98
C TYR A 34 -4.21 11.26 5.97
N SER A 35 -4.56 11.23 7.26
CA SER A 35 -3.58 11.35 8.34
C SER A 35 -2.65 10.14 8.40
N LYS A 36 -1.48 10.30 9.03
CA LYS A 36 -0.54 9.20 9.29
C LYS A 36 -1.23 8.00 9.97
N SER A 37 -2.08 8.27 10.97
CA SER A 37 -2.84 7.22 11.67
C SER A 37 -3.82 6.49 10.75
N SER A 38 -4.44 7.18 9.79
CA SER A 38 -5.30 6.56 8.80
C SER A 38 -4.51 5.60 7.89
N ILE A 39 -3.33 6.02 7.44
CA ILE A 39 -2.46 5.18 6.60
C ILE A 39 -1.98 3.94 7.37
N GLU A 40 -1.58 4.10 8.63
CA GLU A 40 -1.20 2.97 9.50
C GLU A 40 -2.32 1.95 9.66
N LYS A 41 -3.56 2.41 9.86
CA LYS A 41 -4.75 1.53 9.94
C LYS A 41 -4.98 0.78 8.62
N ILE A 42 -4.81 1.46 7.49
CA ILE A 42 -4.95 0.84 6.16
C ILE A 42 -3.89 -0.24 5.95
N ILE A 43 -2.62 0.07 6.24
CA ILE A 43 -1.51 -0.89 6.17
C ILE A 43 -1.78 -2.07 7.11
N HIS A 44 -2.23 -1.83 8.33
CA HIS A 44 -2.54 -2.90 9.29
C HIS A 44 -3.68 -3.80 8.79
N SER A 45 -4.74 -3.21 8.23
CA SER A 45 -5.85 -3.95 7.62
C SER A 45 -5.40 -4.77 6.41
N LEU A 46 -4.53 -4.20 5.56
CA LEU A 46 -3.93 -4.92 4.43
C LEU A 46 -3.08 -6.10 4.90
N LYS A 47 -2.23 -5.90 5.92
CA LYS A 47 -1.45 -6.99 6.51
C LYS A 47 -2.32 -8.13 7.01
N LYS A 48 -3.41 -7.80 7.72
CA LYS A 48 -4.35 -8.80 8.25
C LYS A 48 -5.07 -9.57 7.14
N ARG A 49 -5.52 -8.87 6.10
CA ARG A 49 -6.18 -9.49 4.93
C ARG A 49 -5.26 -10.45 4.17
N HIS A 50 -4.00 -10.07 4.01
CA HIS A 50 -3.01 -10.88 3.29
C HIS A 50 -2.21 -11.82 4.19
N GLN A 51 -2.51 -11.86 5.50
CA GLN A 51 -1.83 -12.69 6.51
C GLN A 51 -0.30 -12.49 6.55
N VAL A 52 0.16 -11.27 6.29
CA VAL A 52 1.59 -10.93 6.26
C VAL A 52 2.01 -10.18 7.52
N LYS A 53 3.25 -10.42 7.98
CA LYS A 53 3.78 -9.78 9.20
C LYS A 53 4.50 -8.47 8.87
N THR A 54 5.24 -8.47 7.77
CA THR A 54 6.04 -7.32 7.35
C THR A 54 5.38 -6.55 6.21
N ILE A 55 5.73 -5.28 6.10
CA ILE A 55 5.23 -4.42 5.03
C ILE A 55 5.88 -4.81 3.69
N PHE A 56 7.12 -5.29 3.73
CA PHE A 56 7.80 -5.87 2.58
C PHE A 56 7.06 -7.10 2.02
N GLN A 57 6.68 -8.04 2.90
CA GLN A 57 5.85 -9.18 2.51
C GLN A 57 4.51 -8.74 1.90
N LEU A 58 3.89 -7.67 2.42
CA LEU A 58 2.67 -7.12 1.84
C LEU A 58 2.88 -6.65 0.40
N GLY A 59 3.96 -5.89 0.14
CA GLY A 59 4.31 -5.44 -1.21
C GLY A 59 4.55 -6.60 -2.18
N MET A 60 5.24 -7.66 -1.74
CA MET A 60 5.51 -8.84 -2.56
C MET A 60 4.26 -9.68 -2.84
N VAL A 61 3.41 -9.89 -1.82
CA VAL A 61 2.20 -10.71 -1.97
C VAL A 61 1.23 -10.06 -2.95
N VAL A 62 1.01 -8.75 -2.82
CA VAL A 62 0.10 -8.04 -3.73
C VAL A 62 0.65 -8.01 -5.16
N ASP A 63 1.96 -7.87 -5.32
CA ASP A 63 2.58 -7.92 -6.65
C ASP A 63 2.32 -9.25 -7.36
N LYS A 64 2.55 -10.38 -6.67
CA LYS A 64 2.25 -11.72 -7.22
C LYS A 64 0.80 -11.84 -7.69
N PHE A 65 -0.15 -11.35 -6.91
CA PHE A 65 -1.57 -11.34 -7.29
C PHE A 65 -1.87 -10.39 -8.46
N CYS A 66 -1.18 -9.26 -8.58
CA CYS A 66 -1.34 -8.35 -9.72
C CYS A 66 -0.72 -8.91 -11.01
N THR A 67 0.43 -9.59 -10.94
CA THR A 67 1.10 -10.18 -12.11
C THR A 67 0.39 -11.43 -12.64
N GLU A 68 -0.20 -12.26 -11.76
CA GLU A 68 -0.95 -13.45 -12.20
C GLU A 68 -2.26 -13.12 -12.94
N ASN A 69 -2.81 -11.93 -12.75
CA ASN A 69 -3.97 -11.46 -13.52
C ASN A 69 -3.59 -10.79 -14.86
N ALA A 70 -2.31 -10.48 -15.08
CA ALA A 70 -1.82 -9.94 -16.36
C ALA A 70 -1.40 -11.03 -17.36
N SER A 71 -1.25 -12.29 -16.91
CA SER A 71 -0.82 -13.41 -17.75
C SER A 71 -1.96 -14.30 -18.26
N LYS A 72 -3.22 -13.86 -18.13
CA LYS A 72 -4.43 -14.58 -18.60
C LYS A 72 -5.35 -13.72 -19.48
N SER A 73 -4.83 -12.71 -20.18
CA SER A 73 -5.56 -12.00 -21.24
C SER A 73 -4.87 -12.21 -22.58
#